data_AF-A0AAN9UF09-F1
#
_entry.id   AF-A0AAN9UF09-F1
#
_cell.length_a   1.000
_cell.length_b   1.000
_cell.length_c   1.000
_cell.angle_alpha   90.00
_cell.angle_beta   90.00
_cell.angle_gamma   90.00
#
_symmetry.space_group_name_H-M   'P 1'
#
loop_
_entity.id
_entity.type
_entity.pdbx_description
1 polymer ?
#
loop_
_entity_poly.entity_id
_entity_poly.type
_entity_poly.pdbx_seq_one_letter_code
_entity_poly.pdbx_strand_id
1 'polypeptide(L)'
;MSAVLMIAATHLCHLQPAVASNARAAALYLDHTLVGFRSSLEEPLDTQNPDVMVSCAFILLHYTWGTPFLALDDGTAPNPASDKLLPFAAGLKSVILRAKNAEGSPLTIFGPVLEPESIRRFKDWVSTVECSYDFQEAFMHRSKVPIMDREGECLGVCGSGHAADRLVPIFQSIDAASRGEDVSELMPDIHAYSLMWPAKADKAFEDEVGANKLESLVVMLAFYASMTWFLSDVWWAERRSKVMFKTILTYLEKKGGAEWKQCAGRICEYFDLNPMAHSHPAIYTYPLTPHD
;
A
#
# COMPACT_ATOMS: atom_id res chain seq x y z
N MET A 1 -20.00 -7.92 11.96
CA MET A 1 -19.13 -7.92 13.17
C MET A 1 -17.86 -8.77 12.99
N SER A 2 -17.90 -9.89 12.26
CA SER A 2 -16.72 -10.77 12.07
C SER A 2 -15.46 -10.03 11.59
N ALA A 3 -15.60 -9.05 10.68
CA ALA A 3 -14.48 -8.26 10.18
C ALA A 3 -13.73 -7.50 11.30
N VAL A 4 -14.47 -6.92 12.26
CA VAL A 4 -13.90 -6.21 13.40
C VAL A 4 -13.20 -7.17 14.35
N LEU A 5 -13.83 -8.33 14.62
CA LEU A 5 -13.24 -9.37 15.47
C LEU A 5 -11.99 -9.99 14.85
N MET A 6 -11.94 -10.11 13.52
CA MET A 6 -10.75 -10.52 12.77
C MET A 6 -9.58 -9.56 13.03
N ILE A 7 -9.77 -8.25 12.86
CA ILE A 7 -8.71 -7.27 13.13
C ILE A 7 -8.28 -7.28 14.60
N ALA A 8 -9.22 -7.36 15.53
CA ALA A 8 -8.91 -7.46 16.95
C ALA A 8 -8.06 -8.71 17.26
N ALA A 9 -8.43 -9.86 16.71
CA ALA A 9 -7.66 -11.10 16.88
C ALA A 9 -6.27 -11.01 16.22
N THR A 10 -6.17 -10.41 15.02
CA THR A 10 -4.88 -10.19 14.33
C THR A 10 -3.98 -9.23 15.10
N HIS A 11 -4.52 -8.18 15.72
CA HIS A 11 -3.78 -7.30 16.59
C HIS A 11 -3.30 -8.03 17.86
N LEU A 12 -4.15 -8.87 18.45
CA LEU A 12 -3.74 -9.72 19.58
C LEU A 12 -2.67 -10.75 19.19
N CYS A 13 -2.68 -11.28 17.97
CA CYS A 13 -1.57 -12.10 17.46
C CYS A 13 -0.26 -11.33 17.40
N HIS A 14 -0.32 -10.05 17.00
CA HIS A 14 0.85 -9.18 16.94
C HIS A 14 1.40 -8.91 18.36
N LEU A 15 0.53 -8.57 19.31
CA LEU A 15 0.93 -8.30 20.70
C LEU A 15 1.35 -9.55 21.48
N GLN A 16 0.74 -10.70 21.18
CA GLN A 16 0.91 -11.96 21.92
C GLN A 16 1.11 -13.15 20.95
N PRO A 17 2.25 -13.21 20.23
CA PRO A 17 2.47 -14.22 19.19
C PRO A 17 2.55 -15.66 19.72
N ALA A 18 2.88 -15.84 21.01
CA ALA A 18 2.95 -17.15 21.65
C ALA A 18 1.56 -17.79 21.89
N VAL A 19 0.48 -17.00 21.82
CA VAL A 19 -0.87 -17.45 22.15
C VAL A 19 -1.57 -17.95 20.88
N ALA A 20 -1.43 -19.25 20.61
CA ALA A 20 -1.96 -19.88 19.39
C ALA A 20 -3.50 -19.77 19.22
N SER A 21 -4.26 -19.47 20.27
CA SER A 21 -5.70 -19.18 20.15
C SER A 21 -5.99 -17.90 19.38
N ASN A 22 -5.11 -16.89 19.44
CA ASN A 22 -5.31 -15.63 18.73
C ASN A 22 -5.26 -15.88 17.21
N ALA A 23 -4.28 -16.66 16.75
CA ALA A 23 -4.13 -16.99 15.33
C ALA A 23 -5.32 -17.80 14.81
N ARG A 24 -5.81 -18.76 15.61
CA ARG A 24 -7.03 -19.53 15.29
C ARG A 24 -8.27 -18.64 15.24
N ALA A 25 -8.42 -17.70 16.17
CA ALA A 25 -9.54 -16.76 16.17
C ALA A 25 -9.50 -15.84 14.95
N ALA A 26 -8.31 -15.31 14.59
CA ALA A 26 -8.13 -14.48 13.40
C ALA A 26 -8.53 -15.24 12.13
N ALA A 27 -8.10 -16.49 11.97
CA ALA A 27 -8.48 -17.33 10.84
C ALA A 27 -9.98 -17.63 10.78
N LEU A 28 -10.60 -17.96 11.93
CA LEU A 28 -12.04 -18.20 12.03
C LEU A 28 -12.86 -16.97 11.63
N TYR A 29 -12.50 -15.80 12.17
CA TYR A 29 -13.23 -14.57 11.85
C TYR A 29 -12.95 -14.07 10.44
N LEU A 30 -11.77 -14.35 9.87
CA LEU A 30 -11.49 -14.11 8.46
C LEU A 30 -12.44 -14.95 7.59
N ASP A 31 -12.55 -16.25 7.83
CA ASP A 31 -13.43 -17.14 7.08
C ASP A 31 -14.88 -16.64 7.10
N HIS A 32 -15.42 -16.37 8.30
CA HIS A 32 -16.77 -15.80 8.43
C HIS A 32 -16.93 -14.44 7.72
N THR A 33 -15.88 -13.60 7.74
CA THR A 33 -15.90 -12.30 7.06
C THR A 33 -15.93 -12.49 5.55
N LEU A 34 -15.10 -13.38 5.00
CA LEU A 34 -15.04 -13.64 3.58
C LEU A 34 -16.34 -14.26 3.06
N VAL A 35 -16.91 -15.24 3.78
CA VAL A 35 -18.20 -15.86 3.44
C VAL A 35 -19.30 -14.79 3.43
N GLY A 36 -19.45 -14.03 4.51
CA GLY A 36 -20.50 -13.01 4.61
C GLY A 36 -20.32 -11.88 3.58
N PHE A 37 -19.09 -11.43 3.37
CA PHE A 37 -18.80 -10.38 2.39
C PHE A 37 -19.05 -10.86 0.96
N ARG A 38 -18.68 -12.11 0.63
CA ARG A 38 -18.99 -12.70 -0.67
C ARG A 38 -20.49 -12.79 -0.92
N SER A 39 -21.26 -13.32 0.04
CA SER A 39 -22.71 -13.36 -0.06
C SER A 39 -23.30 -11.96 -0.25
N SER A 40 -22.74 -10.96 0.43
CA SER A 40 -23.17 -9.57 0.26
C SER A 40 -22.85 -9.01 -1.13
N LEU A 41 -21.68 -9.34 -1.71
CA LEU A 41 -21.30 -8.89 -3.06
C LEU A 41 -22.18 -9.47 -4.17
N GLU A 42 -22.76 -10.65 -3.94
CA GLU A 42 -23.67 -11.35 -4.87
C GLU A 42 -25.06 -10.70 -4.92
N GLU A 43 -25.44 -9.94 -3.89
CA GLU A 43 -26.70 -9.21 -3.85
C GLU A 43 -26.64 -7.85 -4.59
N PRO A 44 -27.79 -7.31 -5.00
CA PRO A 44 -27.90 -5.93 -5.48
C PRO A 44 -27.47 -4.92 -4.40
N LEU A 45 -26.71 -3.88 -4.77
CA LEU A 45 -26.21 -2.90 -3.78
C LEU A 45 -27.30 -1.96 -3.26
N ASP A 46 -28.36 -1.75 -4.04
CA ASP A 46 -29.54 -0.96 -3.69
C ASP A 46 -30.33 -1.57 -2.52
N THR A 47 -30.16 -2.86 -2.26
CA THR A 47 -30.76 -3.54 -1.11
C THR A 47 -29.87 -3.57 0.13
N GLN A 48 -28.66 -3.01 0.05
CA GLN A 48 -27.65 -3.07 1.10
C GLN A 48 -27.22 -1.68 1.58
N ASN A 49 -26.58 -1.64 2.75
CA ASN A 49 -25.94 -0.41 3.23
C ASN A 49 -24.54 -0.27 2.58
N PRO A 50 -24.31 0.72 1.71
CA PRO A 50 -23.03 0.89 1.01
C PRO A 50 -21.87 1.20 1.96
N ASP A 51 -22.11 1.91 3.07
CA ASP A 51 -21.07 2.18 4.07
C ASP A 51 -20.59 0.90 4.75
N VAL A 52 -21.48 -0.08 4.98
CA VAL A 52 -21.10 -1.38 5.57
C VAL A 52 -20.21 -2.17 4.60
N MET A 53 -20.54 -2.14 3.30
CA MET A 53 -19.75 -2.82 2.27
C MET A 53 -18.37 -2.19 2.12
N VAL A 54 -18.31 -0.87 2.03
CA VAL A 54 -17.04 -0.13 1.97
C VAL A 54 -16.22 -0.34 3.25
N SER A 55 -16.84 -0.29 4.42
CA SER A 55 -16.16 -0.59 5.71
C SER A 55 -15.53 -1.98 5.70
N CYS A 56 -16.29 -3.00 5.29
CA CYS A 56 -15.82 -4.38 5.25
C CYS A 56 -14.64 -4.53 4.29
N ALA A 57 -14.73 -3.91 3.11
CA ALA A 57 -13.66 -3.91 2.11
C ALA A 57 -12.39 -3.21 2.62
N PHE A 58 -12.52 -2.08 3.33
CA PHE A 58 -11.38 -1.41 3.97
C PHE A 58 -10.74 -2.28 5.06
N ILE A 59 -11.55 -2.93 5.89
CA ILE A 59 -11.06 -3.85 6.92
C ILE A 59 -10.31 -5.03 6.30
N LEU A 60 -10.80 -5.57 5.19
CA LEU A 60 -10.12 -6.63 4.44
C LEU A 60 -8.83 -6.14 3.78
N LEU A 61 -8.76 -4.90 3.29
CA LEU A 61 -7.52 -4.30 2.81
C LEU A 61 -6.52 -4.12 3.96
N HIS A 62 -6.96 -3.66 5.12
CA HIS A 62 -6.14 -3.53 6.32
C HIS A 62 -5.55 -4.89 6.76
N TYR A 63 -6.41 -5.92 6.83
CA TYR A 63 -5.96 -7.28 7.11
C TYR A 63 -4.94 -7.79 6.08
N THR A 64 -5.22 -7.49 4.81
CA THR A 64 -4.33 -7.79 3.69
C THR A 64 -2.97 -7.17 3.96
N TRP A 65 -2.87 -5.87 4.25
CA TRP A 65 -1.59 -5.24 4.64
C TRP A 65 -0.86 -5.96 5.77
N GLY A 66 -1.59 -6.45 6.79
CA GLY A 66 -1.03 -7.23 7.91
C GLY A 66 -0.47 -8.60 7.54
N THR A 67 -0.81 -9.11 6.36
CA THR A 67 -0.57 -10.50 5.97
C THR A 67 0.20 -10.55 4.63
N PRO A 68 1.55 -10.56 4.64
CA PRO A 68 2.35 -10.47 3.42
C PRO A 68 2.04 -11.56 2.39
N PHE A 69 1.67 -12.76 2.86
CA PHE A 69 1.40 -13.90 1.99
C PHE A 69 0.04 -14.51 2.32
N LEU A 70 -0.97 -14.09 1.57
CA LEU A 70 -2.31 -14.67 1.59
C LEU A 70 -2.26 -15.89 0.66
N ALA A 71 -2.22 -17.10 1.20
CA ALA A 71 -2.22 -18.37 0.45
C ALA A 71 -0.88 -18.81 -0.21
N LEU A 72 0.24 -18.73 0.53
CA LEU A 72 1.38 -19.59 0.18
C LEU A 72 1.07 -21.02 0.64
N ASP A 73 1.13 -21.98 -0.29
CA ASP A 73 1.12 -23.41 0.05
C ASP A 73 2.34 -23.75 0.92
N ASP A 74 2.16 -24.68 1.85
CA ASP A 74 3.23 -25.19 2.69
C ASP A 74 4.42 -25.66 1.83
N GLY A 75 5.57 -25.00 1.99
CA GLY A 75 6.80 -25.33 1.28
C GLY A 75 7.06 -24.52 -0.01
N THR A 76 6.14 -23.67 -0.45
CA THR A 76 6.40 -22.76 -1.58
C THR A 76 7.23 -21.57 -1.12
N ALA A 77 8.41 -21.39 -1.73
CA ALA A 77 9.25 -20.24 -1.45
C ALA A 77 8.51 -18.94 -1.86
N PRO A 78 8.45 -17.92 -0.98
CA PRO A 78 7.83 -16.65 -1.32
C PRO A 78 8.46 -16.03 -2.57
N ASN A 79 7.62 -15.58 -3.50
CA ASN A 79 8.04 -14.85 -4.68
C ASN A 79 7.25 -13.54 -4.81
N PRO A 80 7.71 -12.56 -5.61
CA PRO A 80 7.01 -11.28 -5.75
C PRO A 80 5.54 -11.42 -6.20
N ALA A 81 5.25 -12.31 -7.15
CA ALA A 81 3.89 -12.60 -7.62
C ALA A 81 2.94 -13.21 -6.56
N SER A 82 3.48 -13.64 -5.41
CA SER A 82 2.70 -14.12 -4.27
C SER A 82 2.03 -12.97 -3.52
N ASP A 83 2.48 -11.73 -3.73
CA ASP A 83 1.84 -10.55 -3.19
C ASP A 83 0.49 -10.29 -3.86
N LYS A 84 -0.55 -10.20 -3.05
CA LYS A 84 -1.93 -9.95 -3.50
C LYS A 84 -2.42 -8.56 -3.11
N LEU A 85 -1.56 -7.65 -2.63
CA LEU A 85 -1.97 -6.30 -2.25
C LEU A 85 -2.67 -5.55 -3.39
N LEU A 86 -2.10 -5.55 -4.60
CA LEU A 86 -2.67 -4.89 -5.77
C LEU A 86 -4.09 -5.39 -6.12
N PRO A 87 -4.33 -6.70 -6.36
CA PRO A 87 -5.67 -7.18 -6.70
C PRO A 87 -6.70 -6.94 -5.59
N PHE A 88 -6.32 -7.04 -4.31
CA PHE A 88 -7.23 -6.71 -3.22
C PHE A 88 -7.61 -5.22 -3.21
N ALA A 89 -6.64 -4.33 -3.43
CA ALA A 89 -6.89 -2.89 -3.48
C ALA A 89 -7.71 -2.49 -4.72
N ALA A 90 -7.50 -3.15 -5.87
CA ALA A 90 -8.34 -2.99 -7.06
C ALA A 90 -9.80 -3.45 -6.80
N GLY A 91 -9.99 -4.53 -6.04
CA GLY A 91 -11.29 -4.98 -5.56
C GLY A 91 -12.01 -3.93 -4.70
N LEU A 92 -11.31 -3.35 -3.71
CA LEU A 92 -11.85 -2.26 -2.88
C LEU A 92 -12.31 -1.07 -3.73
N LYS A 93 -11.48 -0.63 -4.68
CA LYS A 93 -11.85 0.46 -5.61
C LYS A 93 -13.12 0.15 -6.38
N SER A 94 -13.28 -1.09 -6.84
CA SER A 94 -14.49 -1.52 -7.55
C SER A 94 -15.73 -1.44 -6.65
N VAL A 95 -15.61 -1.84 -5.37
CA VAL A 95 -16.69 -1.72 -4.38
C VAL A 95 -17.05 -0.26 -4.12
N ILE A 96 -16.06 0.62 -3.93
CA ILE A 96 -16.27 2.06 -3.72
C ILE A 96 -16.97 2.70 -4.93
N LEU A 97 -16.51 2.40 -6.15
CA LEU A 97 -17.12 2.93 -7.37
C LEU A 97 -18.56 2.45 -7.55
N ARG A 98 -18.82 1.15 -7.28
CA ARG A 98 -20.17 0.59 -7.36
C ARG A 98 -21.09 1.22 -6.31
N ALA A 99 -20.59 1.48 -5.10
CA ALA A 99 -21.34 2.15 -4.04
C ALA A 99 -21.62 3.64 -4.35
N LYS A 100 -20.65 4.37 -4.92
CA LYS A 100 -20.81 5.77 -5.31
C LYS A 100 -21.85 5.95 -6.43
N ASN A 101 -21.95 4.98 -7.33
CA ASN A 101 -22.86 5.01 -8.48
C ASN A 101 -24.25 4.40 -8.18
N ALA A 102 -24.48 3.88 -6.97
CA ALA A 102 -25.76 3.29 -6.61
C ALA A 102 -26.82 4.40 -6.41
N GLU A 103 -27.89 4.36 -7.21
CA GLU A 103 -29.02 5.25 -7.04
C GLU A 103 -29.77 4.92 -5.74
N GLY A 104 -29.95 5.90 -4.84
CA GLY A 104 -30.84 5.77 -3.67
C GLY A 104 -30.19 5.61 -2.29
N SER A 105 -28.87 5.53 -2.17
CA SER A 105 -28.19 5.56 -0.86
C SER A 105 -26.77 6.13 -0.98
N PRO A 106 -26.57 7.43 -0.69
CA PRO A 106 -25.24 8.03 -0.72
C PRO A 106 -24.35 7.42 0.37
N LEU A 107 -23.05 7.36 0.12
CA LEU A 107 -22.05 7.06 1.15
C LEU A 107 -22.12 8.14 2.24
N THR A 108 -22.41 7.75 3.48
CA THR A 108 -22.58 8.70 4.58
C THR A 108 -21.28 8.90 5.35
N ILE A 109 -20.66 7.80 5.78
CA ILE A 109 -19.46 7.83 6.61
C ILE A 109 -18.22 8.06 5.75
N PHE A 110 -18.15 7.40 4.59
CA PHE A 110 -16.98 7.48 3.71
C PHE A 110 -17.04 8.60 2.70
N GLY A 111 -18.19 9.24 2.48
CA GLY A 111 -18.33 10.35 1.53
C GLY A 111 -17.25 11.41 1.73
N PRO A 112 -17.16 12.06 2.92
CA PRO A 112 -16.18 13.10 3.21
C PRO A 112 -14.71 12.63 3.16
N VAL A 113 -14.45 11.35 3.46
CA VAL A 113 -13.09 10.78 3.53
C VAL A 113 -12.59 10.38 2.15
N LEU A 114 -13.50 10.02 1.25
CA LEU A 114 -13.21 9.69 -0.14
C LEU A 114 -13.24 10.94 -1.04
N GLU A 115 -13.50 12.13 -0.48
CA GLU A 115 -13.41 13.37 -1.22
C GLU A 115 -11.97 13.62 -1.69
N PRO A 116 -11.78 14.21 -2.88
CA PRO A 116 -10.45 14.52 -3.42
C PRO A 116 -9.65 15.52 -2.58
N GLU A 117 -10.25 16.20 -1.60
CA GLU A 117 -9.68 17.36 -0.91
C GLU A 117 -8.40 17.06 -0.12
N SER A 118 -8.35 15.93 0.60
CA SER A 118 -7.14 15.50 1.34
C SER A 118 -5.99 15.15 0.40
N ILE A 119 -6.31 14.45 -0.69
CA ILE A 119 -5.36 14.14 -1.77
C ILE A 119 -4.91 15.42 -2.47
N ARG A 120 -5.81 16.39 -2.67
CA ARG A 120 -5.53 17.67 -3.28
C ARG A 120 -4.57 18.48 -2.42
N ARG A 121 -4.87 18.65 -1.12
CA ARG A 121 -3.98 19.33 -0.17
C ARG A 121 -2.56 18.75 -0.20
N PHE A 122 -2.46 17.43 -0.18
CA PHE A 122 -1.16 16.76 -0.26
C PHE A 122 -0.43 17.06 -1.57
N LYS A 123 -1.13 16.95 -2.71
CA LYS A 123 -0.55 17.24 -4.03
C LYS A 123 -0.15 18.70 -4.22
N ASP A 124 -0.98 19.62 -3.74
CA ASP A 124 -0.72 21.05 -3.79
C ASP A 124 0.56 21.35 -3.01
N TRP A 125 0.70 20.81 -1.80
CA TRP A 125 1.93 20.96 -1.02
C TRP A 125 3.13 20.36 -1.77
N VAL A 126 3.02 19.14 -2.29
CA VAL A 126 4.09 18.48 -3.06
C VAL A 126 4.55 19.35 -4.26
N SER A 127 3.63 20.08 -4.91
CA SER A 127 3.95 20.97 -6.03
C SER A 127 4.76 22.20 -5.62
N THR A 128 4.75 22.56 -4.33
CA THR A 128 5.49 23.72 -3.79
C THR A 128 6.88 23.37 -3.28
N VAL A 129 7.16 22.09 -3.06
CA VAL A 129 8.43 21.62 -2.48
C VAL A 129 9.45 21.36 -3.57
N GLU A 130 10.67 21.87 -3.38
CA GLU A 130 11.78 21.57 -4.27
C GLU A 130 12.20 20.09 -4.11
N CYS A 131 12.27 19.36 -5.22
CA CYS A 131 12.75 17.99 -5.23
C CYS A 131 14.26 17.99 -5.50
N SER A 132 15.07 17.56 -4.53
CA SER A 132 16.53 17.54 -4.67
C SER A 132 17.05 16.31 -5.43
N TYR A 133 16.19 15.29 -5.59
CA TYR A 133 16.55 13.99 -6.15
C TYR A 133 15.64 13.61 -7.33
N ASP A 134 16.22 13.21 -8.48
CA ASP A 134 15.46 12.72 -9.62
C ASP A 134 15.16 11.22 -9.48
N PHE A 135 14.07 10.90 -8.78
CA PHE A 135 13.65 9.52 -8.53
C PHE A 135 13.31 8.75 -9.81
N GLN A 136 12.76 9.42 -10.83
CA GLN A 136 12.37 8.76 -12.06
C GLN A 136 13.60 8.31 -12.86
N GLU A 137 14.60 9.18 -12.98
CA GLU A 137 15.87 8.83 -13.62
C GLU A 137 16.65 7.81 -12.77
N ALA A 138 16.75 8.05 -11.46
CA ALA A 138 17.57 7.24 -10.59
C ALA A 138 17.04 5.83 -10.39
N PHE A 139 15.73 5.66 -10.21
CA PHE A 139 15.12 4.36 -9.89
C PHE A 139 14.52 3.65 -11.09
N MET A 140 13.93 4.38 -12.04
CA MET A 140 13.05 3.77 -13.06
C MET A 140 13.65 3.77 -14.48
N HIS A 141 14.87 4.29 -14.68
CA HIS A 141 15.51 4.43 -16.00
C HIS A 141 14.59 5.04 -17.07
N ARG A 142 13.65 5.89 -16.67
CA ARG A 142 12.70 6.53 -17.57
C ARG A 142 13.26 7.83 -18.10
N SER A 143 13.14 8.02 -19.41
CA SER A 143 13.30 9.34 -20.02
C SER A 143 12.15 10.25 -19.57
N LYS A 144 12.46 11.54 -19.40
CA LYS A 144 11.56 12.62 -18.95
C LYS A 144 10.34 12.76 -19.87
N VAL A 145 9.36 11.88 -19.74
CA VAL A 145 8.04 12.08 -20.34
C VAL A 145 7.25 12.96 -19.38
N PRO A 146 6.58 14.03 -19.85
CA PRO A 146 5.83 14.91 -18.96
C PRO A 146 4.78 14.12 -18.21
N ILE A 147 4.67 14.40 -16.90
CA ILE A 147 3.54 13.99 -16.06
C ILE A 147 2.26 14.42 -16.80
N MET A 148 1.52 13.46 -17.37
CA MET A 148 0.24 13.79 -17.97
C MET A 148 -0.73 14.14 -16.84
N ASP A 149 -1.24 15.36 -16.91
CA ASP A 149 -2.29 15.95 -16.06
C ASP A 149 -3.67 15.29 -16.30
N ARG A 150 -3.70 13.96 -16.43
CA ARG A 150 -4.91 13.17 -16.64
C ARG A 150 -5.17 12.31 -15.42
N GLU A 151 -5.67 12.94 -14.37
CA GLU A 151 -6.33 12.27 -13.24
C GLU A 151 -7.57 11.45 -13.66
N GLY A 152 -8.04 11.61 -14.90
CA GLY A 152 -9.37 11.17 -15.32
C GLY A 152 -9.58 9.67 -15.53
N GLU A 153 -8.56 8.86 -15.82
CA GLU A 153 -8.82 7.49 -16.28
C GLU A 153 -7.90 6.46 -15.63
N CYS A 154 -8.34 6.01 -14.46
CA CYS A 154 -8.09 4.64 -13.97
C CYS A 154 -8.61 3.53 -14.93
N LEU A 155 -9.06 3.90 -16.13
CA LEU A 155 -9.76 3.11 -17.14
C LEU A 155 -8.99 3.01 -18.46
N GLY A 156 -7.81 3.64 -18.58
CA GLY A 156 -6.95 3.56 -19.75
C GLY A 156 -5.99 2.37 -19.72
N VAL A 157 -5.49 1.97 -20.90
CA VAL A 157 -4.41 0.98 -21.05
C VAL A 157 -3.08 1.66 -20.73
N CYS A 158 -2.56 1.48 -19.52
CA CYS A 158 -1.20 1.84 -19.15
C CYS A 158 -0.66 0.85 -18.13
N GLY A 159 0.68 0.71 -18.03
CA GLY A 159 1.39 -0.25 -17.17
C GLY A 159 2.31 0.42 -16.14
N SER A 160 3.47 -0.19 -15.85
CA SER A 160 4.53 0.27 -14.90
C SER A 160 4.75 1.78 -14.76
N GLY A 161 4.62 2.53 -15.85
CA GLY A 161 4.85 3.96 -15.88
C GLY A 161 3.89 4.79 -15.08
N HIS A 162 2.60 4.54 -15.25
CA HIS A 162 1.61 5.30 -14.52
C HIS A 162 1.68 4.97 -13.02
N ALA A 163 2.01 3.72 -12.67
CA ALA A 163 2.26 3.33 -11.29
C ALA A 163 3.45 4.09 -10.69
N ALA A 164 4.57 4.17 -11.42
CA ALA A 164 5.75 4.93 -10.99
C ALA A 164 5.47 6.42 -10.81
N ASP A 165 4.76 7.06 -11.73
CA ASP A 165 4.41 8.48 -11.64
C ASP A 165 3.55 8.78 -10.40
N ARG A 166 2.67 7.84 -10.03
CA ARG A 166 1.85 7.96 -8.81
C ARG A 166 2.65 7.81 -7.52
N LEU A 167 3.90 7.33 -7.55
CA LEU A 167 4.79 7.30 -6.40
C LEU A 167 5.55 8.61 -6.20
N VAL A 168 5.64 9.47 -7.22
CA VAL A 168 6.40 10.73 -7.17
C VAL A 168 6.02 11.60 -5.96
N PRO A 169 4.74 11.81 -5.61
CA PRO A 169 4.37 12.56 -4.41
C PRO A 169 4.92 11.95 -3.11
N ILE A 170 4.95 10.62 -3.02
CA ILE A 170 5.50 9.90 -1.86
C ILE A 170 7.01 10.15 -1.79
N PHE A 171 7.72 10.02 -2.91
CA PHE A 171 9.16 10.25 -2.97
C PHE A 171 9.55 11.70 -2.61
N GLN A 172 8.82 12.69 -3.15
CA GLN A 172 9.04 14.10 -2.82
C GLN A 172 8.82 14.39 -1.34
N SER A 173 7.85 13.73 -0.72
CA SER A 173 7.60 13.86 0.72
C SER A 173 8.75 13.28 1.57
N ILE A 174 9.33 12.16 1.14
CA ILE A 174 10.49 11.56 1.80
C ILE A 174 11.71 12.46 1.62
N ASP A 175 11.94 12.98 0.41
CA ASP A 175 13.03 13.92 0.15
C ASP A 175 12.94 15.15 1.05
N ALA A 176 11.77 15.79 1.09
CA ALA A 176 11.50 16.94 1.95
C ALA A 176 11.78 16.65 3.42
N ALA A 177 11.23 15.55 3.94
CA ALA A 177 11.43 15.16 5.33
C ALA A 177 12.91 14.81 5.63
N SER A 178 13.61 14.17 4.68
CA SER A 178 15.03 13.85 4.81
C SER A 178 15.92 15.11 4.84
N ARG A 179 15.46 16.20 4.20
CA ARG A 179 16.09 17.54 4.25
C ARG A 179 15.72 18.34 5.50
N GLY A 180 14.90 17.79 6.40
CA GLY A 180 14.47 18.43 7.64
C GLY A 180 13.26 19.34 7.51
N GLU A 181 12.49 19.26 6.41
CA GLU A 181 11.20 19.93 6.32
C GLU A 181 10.18 19.25 7.24
N ASP A 182 9.36 20.07 7.92
CA ASP A 182 8.29 19.56 8.77
C ASP A 182 7.10 19.09 7.91
N VAL A 183 6.88 17.78 7.90
CA VAL A 183 5.76 17.12 7.20
C VAL A 183 4.70 16.60 8.17
N SER A 184 4.82 16.87 9.48
CA SER A 184 3.96 16.27 10.51
C SER A 184 2.47 16.54 10.27
N GLU A 185 2.11 17.74 9.84
CA GLU A 185 0.70 18.10 9.54
C GLU A 185 0.11 17.36 8.33
N LEU A 186 0.96 16.81 7.46
CA LEU A 186 0.56 16.11 6.23
C LEU A 186 0.63 14.59 6.38
N MET A 187 1.19 14.07 7.47
CA MET A 187 1.32 12.63 7.69
C MET A 187 -0.01 11.87 7.54
N PRO A 188 -1.18 12.36 8.01
CA PRO A 188 -2.45 11.69 7.76
C PRO A 188 -2.77 11.55 6.26
N ASP A 189 -2.51 12.59 5.48
CA ASP A 189 -2.77 12.63 4.03
C ASP A 189 -1.78 11.74 3.27
N ILE A 190 -0.49 11.76 3.67
CA ILE A 190 0.55 10.87 3.16
C ILE A 190 0.16 9.41 3.42
N HIS A 191 -0.19 9.06 4.66
CA HIS A 191 -0.60 7.70 5.01
C HIS A 191 -1.84 7.24 4.23
N ALA A 192 -2.85 8.10 4.10
CA ALA A 192 -4.04 7.79 3.31
C ALA A 192 -3.70 7.57 1.83
N TYR A 193 -2.86 8.44 1.25
CA TYR A 193 -2.40 8.32 -0.13
C TYR A 193 -1.60 7.02 -0.34
N SER A 194 -0.65 6.72 0.56
CA SER A 194 0.20 5.53 0.53
C SER A 194 -0.61 4.24 0.68
N LEU A 195 -1.57 4.19 1.62
CA LEU A 195 -2.44 3.04 1.83
C LEU A 195 -3.31 2.73 0.59
N MET A 196 -3.77 3.78 -0.08
CA MET A 196 -4.64 3.68 -1.26
C MET A 196 -3.87 3.64 -2.59
N TRP A 197 -2.56 3.86 -2.59
CA TRP A 197 -1.74 3.81 -3.79
C TRP A 197 -1.90 2.50 -4.58
N PRO A 198 -1.94 1.30 -3.94
CA PRO A 198 -2.20 0.04 -4.65
C PRO A 198 -3.51 0.03 -5.44
N ALA A 199 -4.56 0.71 -4.94
CA ALA A 199 -5.85 0.80 -5.64
C ALA A 199 -5.80 1.74 -6.85
N LYS A 200 -4.80 2.64 -6.90
CA LYS A 200 -4.59 3.55 -8.03
C LYS A 200 -3.90 2.83 -9.19
N ALA A 201 -3.24 1.69 -8.97
CA ALA A 201 -2.70 0.88 -10.05
C ALA A 201 -3.80 0.44 -11.04
N ASP A 202 -3.40 0.29 -12.29
CA ASP A 202 -4.25 -0.26 -13.36
C ASP A 202 -4.04 -1.77 -13.48
N LYS A 203 -4.90 -2.38 -14.30
CA LYS A 203 -4.88 -3.83 -14.50
C LYS A 203 -3.61 -4.32 -15.18
N ALA A 204 -3.02 -3.53 -16.09
CA ALA A 204 -1.81 -3.95 -16.79
C ALA A 204 -0.61 -4.00 -15.83
N PHE A 205 -0.45 -3.01 -14.94
CA PHE A 205 0.59 -3.07 -13.91
C PHE A 205 0.39 -4.25 -12.95
N GLU A 206 -0.85 -4.51 -12.53
CA GLU A 206 -1.16 -5.69 -11.72
C GLU A 206 -0.74 -6.99 -12.41
N ASP A 207 -1.06 -7.15 -13.70
CA ASP A 207 -0.70 -8.32 -14.50
C ASP A 207 0.82 -8.44 -14.70
N GLU A 208 1.52 -7.32 -14.89
CA GLU A 208 2.98 -7.29 -14.98
C GLU A 208 3.65 -7.73 -13.67
N VAL A 209 3.17 -7.26 -12.52
CA VAL A 209 3.65 -7.69 -11.19
C VAL A 209 3.35 -9.17 -10.97
N GLY A 210 2.15 -9.62 -11.33
CA GLY A 210 1.76 -11.03 -11.29
C GLY A 210 2.63 -11.93 -12.21
N ALA A 211 3.14 -11.37 -13.31
CA ALA A 211 4.08 -12.03 -14.21
C ALA A 211 5.56 -11.86 -13.83
N ASN A 212 5.87 -11.24 -12.68
CA ASN A 212 7.23 -10.91 -12.21
C ASN A 212 8.05 -10.10 -13.25
N LYS A 213 7.43 -9.16 -13.97
CA LYS A 213 8.15 -8.27 -14.88
C LYS A 213 9.11 -7.38 -14.10
N LEU A 214 10.38 -7.36 -14.51
CA LEU A 214 11.47 -6.72 -13.75
C LEU A 214 11.23 -5.22 -13.53
N GLU A 215 10.79 -4.49 -14.55
CA GLU A 215 10.48 -3.05 -14.45
C GLU A 215 9.40 -2.78 -13.38
N SER A 216 8.29 -3.52 -13.43
CA SER A 216 7.17 -3.37 -12.51
C SER A 216 7.55 -3.79 -11.08
N LEU A 217 8.46 -4.75 -10.95
CA LEU A 217 9.04 -5.13 -9.65
C LEU A 217 9.95 -4.04 -9.07
N VAL A 218 10.67 -3.25 -9.88
CA VAL A 218 11.43 -2.09 -9.37
C VAL A 218 10.49 -1.01 -8.84
N VAL A 219 9.36 -0.77 -9.51
CA VAL A 219 8.30 0.12 -9.00
C VAL A 219 7.78 -0.37 -7.64
N MET A 220 7.47 -1.66 -7.53
CA MET A 220 7.03 -2.25 -6.26
C MET A 220 8.12 -2.24 -5.19
N LEU A 221 9.40 -2.40 -5.55
CA LEU A 221 10.53 -2.29 -4.62
C LEU A 221 10.61 -0.88 -4.03
N ALA A 222 10.54 0.15 -4.87
CA ALA A 222 10.58 1.55 -4.44
C ALA A 222 9.35 1.90 -3.57
N PHE A 223 8.17 1.39 -3.92
CA PHE A 223 6.97 1.48 -3.09
C PHE A 223 7.21 0.88 -1.70
N TYR A 224 7.64 -0.38 -1.60
CA TYR A 224 7.85 -1.03 -0.31
C TYR A 224 9.02 -0.47 0.50
N ALA A 225 10.05 0.07 -0.15
CA ALA A 225 11.10 0.84 0.51
C ALA A 225 10.52 2.09 1.18
N SER A 226 9.70 2.86 0.44
CA SER A 226 9.00 4.05 0.95
C SER A 226 8.07 3.70 2.11
N MET A 227 7.34 2.59 2.02
CA MET A 227 6.45 2.15 3.10
C MET A 227 7.22 1.70 4.35
N THR A 228 8.41 1.11 4.17
CA THR A 228 9.28 0.77 5.31
C THR A 228 9.75 2.01 6.06
N TRP A 229 9.86 3.15 5.36
CA TRP A 229 10.19 4.45 5.95
C TRP A 229 8.98 5.08 6.66
N PHE A 230 7.87 5.30 5.95
CA PHE A 230 6.68 5.98 6.49
C PHE A 230 5.89 5.16 7.51
N LEU A 231 5.81 3.84 7.32
CA LEU A 231 4.91 2.97 8.09
C LEU A 231 5.69 2.08 9.07
N SER A 232 6.87 2.52 9.50
CA SER A 232 7.77 1.78 10.39
C SER A 232 7.13 1.46 11.75
N ASP A 233 6.34 2.39 12.30
CA ASP A 233 5.63 2.22 13.58
C ASP A 233 4.19 1.69 13.41
N VAL A 234 3.78 1.40 12.17
CA VAL A 234 2.43 0.94 11.86
C VAL A 234 2.40 -0.58 11.85
N TRP A 235 2.03 -1.18 12.99
CA TRP A 235 2.11 -2.62 13.25
C TRP A 235 1.55 -3.52 12.15
N TRP A 236 0.48 -3.08 11.47
CA TRP A 236 -0.21 -3.84 10.43
C TRP A 236 0.38 -3.65 9.03
N ALA A 237 1.24 -2.64 8.79
CA ALA A 237 1.86 -2.43 7.47
C ALA A 237 3.36 -2.75 7.47
N GLU A 238 4.02 -2.60 8.62
CA GLU A 238 5.46 -2.75 8.79
C GLU A 238 5.95 -4.11 8.27
N ARG A 239 5.31 -5.20 8.73
CA ARG A 239 5.73 -6.57 8.40
C ARG A 239 5.71 -6.82 6.89
N ARG A 240 4.61 -6.47 6.21
CA ARG A 240 4.52 -6.67 4.76
C ARG A 240 5.56 -5.84 4.03
N SER A 241 5.73 -4.58 4.40
CA SER A 241 6.68 -3.67 3.74
C SER A 241 8.09 -4.24 3.76
N LYS A 242 8.56 -4.69 4.93
CA LYS A 242 9.89 -5.31 5.09
C LYS A 242 10.02 -6.63 4.34
N VAL A 243 9.01 -7.50 4.46
CA VAL A 243 9.03 -8.83 3.82
C VAL A 243 9.03 -8.70 2.30
N MET A 244 8.12 -7.90 1.74
CA MET A 244 8.00 -7.73 0.31
C MET A 244 9.19 -7.00 -0.30
N PHE A 245 9.72 -5.97 0.37
CA PHE A 245 10.98 -5.35 0.00
C PHE A 245 12.10 -6.39 -0.17
N LYS A 246 12.33 -7.23 0.86
CA LYS A 246 13.37 -8.27 0.83
C LYS A 246 13.12 -9.32 -0.25
N THR A 247 11.87 -9.77 -0.41
CA THR A 247 11.49 -10.77 -1.42
C THR A 247 11.73 -10.25 -2.84
N ILE A 248 11.35 -9.00 -3.12
CA ILE A 248 11.56 -8.38 -4.44
C ILE A 248 13.05 -8.13 -4.70
N LEU A 249 13.77 -7.56 -3.73
CA LEU A 249 15.21 -7.30 -3.84
C LEU A 249 15.97 -8.60 -4.17
N THR A 250 15.74 -9.65 -3.39
CA THR A 250 16.36 -10.97 -3.61
C THR A 250 16.02 -11.53 -4.99
N TYR A 251 14.79 -11.31 -5.48
CA TYR A 251 14.39 -11.74 -6.81
C TYR A 251 15.16 -10.97 -7.90
N LEU A 252 15.24 -9.64 -7.81
CA LEU A 252 15.96 -8.79 -8.76
C LEU A 252 17.47 -9.09 -8.76
N GLU A 253 18.08 -9.35 -7.61
CA GLU A 253 19.49 -9.75 -7.52
C GLU A 253 19.79 -11.08 -8.21
N LYS A 254 18.85 -12.04 -8.13
CA LYS A 254 19.01 -13.38 -8.71
C LYS A 254 18.62 -13.45 -10.19
N LYS A 255 17.59 -12.73 -10.60
CA LYS A 255 16.96 -12.84 -11.93
C LYS A 255 17.11 -11.61 -12.81
N GLY A 256 17.43 -10.45 -12.23
CA GLY A 256 17.63 -9.21 -12.95
C GLY A 256 18.96 -9.16 -13.71
N GLY A 257 18.96 -8.50 -14.86
CA GLY A 257 20.19 -8.06 -15.54
C GLY A 257 20.92 -6.97 -14.75
N ALA A 258 22.12 -6.57 -15.21
CA ALA A 258 22.96 -5.58 -14.53
C ALA A 258 22.22 -4.25 -14.25
N GLU A 259 21.41 -3.81 -15.20
CA GLU A 259 20.55 -2.62 -15.12
C GLU A 259 19.62 -2.65 -13.89
N TRP A 260 18.79 -3.69 -13.77
CA TRP A 260 17.81 -3.78 -12.68
C TRP A 260 18.45 -3.93 -11.31
N LYS A 261 19.65 -4.55 -11.24
CA LYS A 261 20.44 -4.60 -10.01
C LYS A 261 20.96 -3.22 -9.63
N GLN A 262 21.36 -2.40 -10.60
CA GLN A 262 21.77 -1.02 -10.35
C GLN A 262 20.61 -0.18 -9.82
N CYS A 263 19.41 -0.28 -10.42
CA CYS A 263 18.20 0.36 -9.89
C CYS A 263 17.92 -0.05 -8.44
N ALA A 264 17.93 -1.36 -8.16
CA ALA A 264 17.70 -1.87 -6.83
C ALA A 264 18.76 -1.38 -5.83
N GLY A 265 20.04 -1.34 -6.24
CA GLY A 265 21.13 -0.80 -5.44
C GLY A 265 20.92 0.67 -5.06
N ARG A 266 20.56 1.52 -6.03
CA ARG A 266 20.26 2.94 -5.79
C ARG A 266 19.09 3.14 -4.83
N ILE A 267 18.04 2.30 -4.92
CA ILE A 267 16.92 2.33 -3.98
C ILE A 267 17.42 2.00 -2.56
N CYS A 268 18.18 0.91 -2.40
CA CYS A 268 18.73 0.53 -1.10
C CYS A 268 19.64 1.62 -0.51
N GLU A 269 20.50 2.22 -1.33
CA GLU A 269 21.40 3.31 -0.93
C GLU A 269 20.62 4.54 -0.47
N TYR A 270 19.61 4.97 -1.23
CA TYR A 270 18.82 6.17 -0.89
C TYR A 270 18.08 6.01 0.44
N PHE A 271 17.46 4.85 0.67
CA PHE A 271 16.68 4.60 1.88
C PHE A 271 17.51 4.12 3.08
N ASP A 272 18.83 4.03 2.95
CA ASP A 272 19.76 3.41 3.92
C ASP A 272 19.29 2.03 4.39
N LEU A 273 18.70 1.26 3.47
CA LEU A 273 18.15 -0.06 3.76
C LEU A 273 19.23 -1.12 3.56
N ASN A 274 19.88 -1.51 4.65
CA ASN A 274 20.82 -2.63 4.61
C ASN A 274 20.04 -3.97 4.67
N PRO A 275 20.12 -4.84 3.64
CA PRO A 275 19.39 -6.10 3.61
C PRO A 275 19.75 -7.08 4.75
N MET A 276 20.91 -6.87 5.39
CA MET A 276 21.45 -7.71 6.47
C MET A 276 21.29 -7.13 7.88
N ALA A 277 20.70 -5.95 8.04
CA ALA A 277 20.44 -5.39 9.37
C ALA A 277 19.29 -6.13 10.05
N HIS A 278 19.62 -7.03 10.99
CA HIS A 278 18.69 -7.44 12.03
C HIS A 278 18.45 -6.23 12.93
N SER A 279 17.22 -5.69 12.86
CA SER A 279 16.63 -4.78 13.87
C SER A 279 17.58 -3.72 14.43
N HIS A 280 17.64 -2.54 13.78
CA HIS A 280 18.02 -1.31 14.47
C HIS A 280 16.75 -0.51 14.84
N PRO A 281 16.78 0.21 15.97
CA PRO A 281 15.60 0.79 16.58
C PRO A 281 15.16 2.01 15.78
N ALA A 282 13.85 2.20 15.69
CA ALA A 282 13.26 3.46 15.29
C ALA A 282 13.87 4.59 16.15
N ILE A 283 14.65 5.46 15.53
CA ILE A 283 14.95 6.78 16.08
C ILE A 283 13.97 7.73 15.42
N TYR A 284 12.76 7.81 15.97
CA TYR A 284 11.93 9.02 16.00
C TYR A 284 10.94 8.86 17.16
N THR A 285 11.43 9.01 18.40
CA THR A 285 10.52 9.33 19.51
C THR A 285 10.00 10.74 19.29
N TYR A 286 8.74 10.87 18.86
CA TYR A 286 8.02 12.12 19.02
C TYR A 286 7.93 12.44 20.53
N PRO A 287 8.24 13.67 20.96
CA PRO A 287 8.01 14.06 22.33
C PRO A 287 6.50 14.12 22.57
N LEU A 288 5.99 13.18 23.38
CA LEU A 288 4.71 13.35 24.05
C LEU A 288 4.82 14.60 24.91
N THR A 289 4.26 15.72 24.46
CA THR A 289 3.99 16.85 25.34
C THR A 289 2.89 16.42 26.31
N PRO A 290 3.13 16.43 27.63
CA PRO A 290 2.07 16.23 28.60
C PRO A 290 1.17 17.48 28.56
N HIS A 291 -0.11 17.28 28.25
CA HIS A 291 -1.12 18.28 28.58
C HIS A 291 -1.43 18.18 30.07
N ASP A 292 -1.05 19.22 30.80
CA ASP A 292 -1.68 19.62 32.06
C ASP A 292 -3.14 20.03 31.84
#